data_AF-A0A147FAJ1-F1
#
_entry.id   AF-A0A147FAJ1-F1
#
_cell.length_a   1.000
_cell.length_b   1.000
_cell.length_c   1.000
_cell.angle_alpha   90.00
_cell.angle_beta   90.00
_cell.angle_gamma   90.00
#
_symmetry.space_group_name_H-M   'P 1'
#
loop_
_entity.id
_entity.type
_entity.pdbx_description
1 polymer ?
#
loop_
_entity_poly.entity_id
_entity_poly.type
_entity_poly.pdbx_seq_one_letter_code
_entity_poly.pdbx_strand_id
1 'polypeptide(L)'
;VSGDGPIIVAAHAVAPREDYMTQWRSDLTWLADQCASDNVILAGDFNATIDHMSGLGVDGGTLGRCRDTTSASGNGGVGTWPTDIPAMLGAPIDHVMATPDWTVSGSIVMRTLDGSGSDHRPLVVQLERTAG
;
A
#
# COMPACT_ATOMS: atom_id res chain seq x y z
N VAL A 1 12.72 -20.78 -8.84
CA VAL A 1 11.25 -20.73 -8.96
C VAL A 1 10.88 -20.72 -10.44
N SER A 2 9.85 -21.46 -10.86
CA SER A 2 9.55 -21.77 -12.28
C SER A 2 8.13 -21.38 -12.70
N GLY A 3 7.63 -20.23 -12.27
CA GLY A 3 6.30 -19.75 -12.64
C GLY A 3 6.31 -18.27 -12.99
N ASP A 4 5.34 -17.85 -13.80
CA ASP A 4 5.15 -16.47 -14.28
C ASP A 4 4.28 -15.62 -13.32
N GLY A 5 4.25 -16.02 -12.05
CA GLY A 5 3.53 -15.31 -11.00
C GLY A 5 4.18 -13.96 -10.69
N PRO A 6 3.43 -13.03 -10.04
CA PRO A 6 3.98 -11.75 -9.66
C PRO A 6 5.12 -11.89 -8.66
N ILE A 7 6.02 -10.92 -8.68
CA ILE A 7 6.89 -10.64 -7.55
C ILE A 7 5.99 -10.12 -6.42
N ILE A 8 5.92 -10.85 -5.32
CA ILE A 8 5.23 -10.41 -4.10
C ILE A 8 6.26 -9.83 -3.15
N VAL A 9 6.05 -8.58 -2.75
CA VAL A 9 6.85 -7.91 -1.73
C VAL A 9 5.95 -7.62 -0.54
N ALA A 10 6.32 -8.15 0.63
CA ALA A 10 5.68 -7.83 1.90
C ALA A 10 6.66 -7.01 2.74
N ALA A 11 6.26 -5.82 3.19
CA ALA A 11 7.15 -4.90 3.87
C ALA A 11 6.46 -4.15 5.00
N HIS A 12 7.25 -3.70 5.97
CA HIS A 12 6.79 -2.85 7.07
C HIS A 12 7.86 -1.77 7.29
N ALA A 13 7.58 -0.55 6.87
CA ALA A 13 8.48 0.58 7.09
C ALA A 13 8.44 1.03 8.55
N VAL A 14 9.57 1.50 9.09
CA VAL A 14 9.58 2.00 10.47
C VAL A 14 8.63 3.18 10.64
N ALA A 15 7.98 3.32 11.81
CA ALA A 15 7.09 4.44 12.06
C ALA A 15 7.83 5.81 12.01
N PRO A 16 7.19 6.89 11.52
CA PRO A 16 7.77 8.23 11.42
C PRO A 16 7.85 8.93 12.78
N ARG A 17 8.60 8.34 13.71
CA ARG A 17 8.93 8.98 14.99
C ARG A 17 10.14 9.89 14.81
N GLU A 18 10.26 10.92 15.65
CA GLU A 18 11.32 11.94 15.54
C GLU A 18 12.72 11.35 15.34
N ASP A 19 13.08 10.34 16.14
CA ASP A 19 14.40 9.67 16.07
C ASP A 19 14.58 8.73 14.86
N TYR A 20 13.51 8.39 14.15
CA TYR A 20 13.50 7.44 13.03
C TYR A 20 13.20 8.10 11.67
N MET A 21 13.05 9.42 11.61
CA MET A 21 12.66 10.12 10.38
C MET A 21 13.61 9.91 9.20
N THR A 22 14.90 9.65 9.45
CA THR A 22 15.86 9.33 8.37
C THR A 22 15.63 7.92 7.85
N GLN A 23 15.44 6.96 8.74
CA GLN A 23 15.18 5.56 8.43
C GLN A 23 13.84 5.40 7.72
N TRP A 24 12.78 6.04 8.21
CA TRP A 24 11.46 6.00 7.58
C TRP A 24 11.50 6.50 6.13
N ARG A 25 12.17 7.65 5.86
CA ARG A 25 12.34 8.13 4.48
C ARG A 25 13.14 7.17 3.62
N SER A 26 14.19 6.55 4.19
CA SER A 26 14.98 5.54 3.51
C SER A 26 14.15 4.29 3.18
N ASP A 27 13.28 3.86 4.09
CA ASP A 27 12.37 2.73 3.88
C ASP A 27 11.37 3.05 2.75
N LEU A 28 10.81 4.27 2.71
CA LEU A 28 9.93 4.69 1.61
C LEU A 28 10.64 4.69 0.25
N THR A 29 11.90 5.15 0.19
CA THR A 29 12.71 5.02 -1.03
C THR A 29 12.95 3.57 -1.40
N TRP A 30 13.29 2.71 -0.42
CA TRP A 30 13.50 1.29 -0.66
C TRP A 30 12.23 0.59 -1.18
N LEU A 31 11.05 0.95 -0.65
CA LEU A 31 9.76 0.46 -1.14
C LEU A 31 9.52 0.86 -2.60
N ALA A 32 9.86 2.10 -2.97
CA ALA A 32 9.79 2.56 -4.37
C ALA A 32 10.69 1.74 -5.29
N ASP A 33 11.91 1.41 -4.84
CA ASP A 33 12.86 0.59 -5.59
C ASP A 33 12.34 -0.85 -5.79
N GLN A 34 11.54 -1.38 -4.86
CA GLN A 34 10.91 -2.70 -5.01
C GLN A 34 9.85 -2.72 -6.11
N CYS A 35 9.28 -1.56 -6.41
CA CYS A 35 8.30 -1.33 -7.47
C CYS A 35 8.94 -0.85 -8.79
N ALA A 36 10.16 -1.30 -9.11
CA ALA A 36 10.86 -0.94 -10.35
C ALA A 36 10.65 -1.92 -11.52
N SER A 37 10.32 -3.18 -11.24
CA SER A 37 10.12 -4.24 -12.26
C SER A 37 8.68 -4.31 -12.76
N ASP A 38 8.43 -5.08 -13.83
CA ASP A 38 7.08 -5.48 -14.22
C ASP A 38 6.54 -6.57 -13.27
N ASN A 39 5.22 -6.75 -13.28
CA ASN A 39 4.49 -7.80 -12.55
C ASN A 39 4.81 -7.84 -11.04
N VAL A 40 4.71 -6.69 -10.36
CA VAL A 40 4.95 -6.56 -8.91
C VAL A 40 3.64 -6.28 -8.18
N ILE A 41 3.45 -6.97 -7.05
CA ILE A 41 2.48 -6.61 -6.02
C ILE A 41 3.26 -6.37 -4.73
N LEU A 42 3.19 -5.14 -4.21
CA LEU A 42 3.85 -4.70 -2.99
C LEU A 42 2.79 -4.39 -1.94
N ALA A 43 2.87 -4.98 -0.75
CA ALA A 43 1.86 -4.81 0.30
C ALA A 43 2.44 -4.72 1.71
N GLY A 44 1.76 -3.98 2.58
CA GLY A 44 2.05 -3.94 4.02
C GLY A 44 1.81 -2.57 4.64
N ASP A 45 2.30 -2.40 5.86
CA ASP A 45 2.23 -1.14 6.62
C ASP A 45 3.42 -0.25 6.22
N PHE A 46 3.14 0.82 5.48
CA PHE A 46 4.18 1.73 5.03
C PHE A 46 4.40 2.87 6.03
N ASN A 47 3.60 2.94 7.11
CA ASN A 47 3.63 4.01 8.08
C ASN A 47 3.55 5.40 7.42
N ALA A 48 2.86 5.48 6.28
CA ALA A 48 2.84 6.62 5.38
C ALA A 48 1.56 6.61 4.56
N THR A 49 0.91 7.77 4.46
CA THR A 49 -0.15 8.00 3.44
C THR A 49 0.47 8.28 2.06
N ILE A 50 -0.34 8.25 1.00
CA ILE A 50 0.12 8.58 -0.37
C ILE A 50 0.76 9.97 -0.49
N ASP A 51 0.36 10.93 0.35
CA ASP A 51 0.94 12.28 0.33
C ASP A 51 2.41 12.29 0.74
N HIS A 52 2.79 11.40 1.67
CA HIS A 52 4.17 11.23 2.09
C HIS A 52 5.04 10.55 1.02
N MET A 53 4.42 9.81 0.11
CA MET A 53 5.07 9.13 -1.02
C MET A 53 5.18 10.03 -2.27
N SER A 54 4.63 11.24 -2.22
CA SER A 54 4.66 12.19 -3.34
C SER A 54 6.09 12.41 -3.84
N GLY A 55 6.29 12.20 -5.14
CA GLY A 55 7.60 12.33 -5.79
C GLY A 55 8.46 11.07 -5.80
N LEU A 56 8.01 9.97 -5.17
CA LEU A 56 8.66 8.64 -5.26
C LEU A 56 8.08 7.78 -6.41
N GLY A 57 7.00 8.24 -7.05
CA GLY A 57 6.40 7.60 -8.21
C GLY A 57 7.14 7.92 -9.52
N VAL A 58 7.19 6.95 -10.43
CA VAL A 58 7.69 7.10 -11.82
C VAL A 58 6.66 6.58 -12.81
N ASP A 59 6.68 7.07 -14.05
CA ASP A 59 5.76 6.63 -15.12
C ASP A 59 4.26 6.65 -14.75
N GLY A 60 3.87 7.60 -13.90
CA GLY A 60 2.49 7.72 -13.39
C GLY A 60 2.13 6.69 -12.32
N GLY A 61 3.12 6.06 -11.67
CA GLY A 61 2.97 5.31 -10.43
C GLY A 61 2.83 6.23 -9.21
N THR A 62 2.26 5.68 -8.13
CA THR A 62 2.20 6.32 -6.81
C THR A 62 3.53 6.15 -6.07
N LEU A 63 4.15 4.97 -6.19
CA LEU A 63 5.40 4.59 -5.53
C LEU A 63 6.18 3.65 -6.47
N GLY A 64 7.34 4.10 -6.97
CA GLY A 64 7.96 3.48 -8.12
C GLY A 64 6.98 3.43 -9.31
N ARG A 65 6.94 2.31 -10.02
CA ARG A 65 5.96 2.05 -11.11
C ARG A 65 4.62 1.52 -10.60
N CYS A 66 4.51 1.20 -9.32
CA CYS A 66 3.27 0.69 -8.75
C CYS A 66 2.26 1.82 -8.50
N ARG A 67 0.98 1.50 -8.65
CA ARG A 67 -0.14 2.38 -8.30
C ARG A 67 -0.82 1.89 -7.02
N ASP A 68 -1.26 2.83 -6.19
CA ASP A 68 -2.06 2.51 -5.01
C ASP A 68 -3.44 2.00 -5.41
N THR A 69 -3.72 0.76 -5.00
CA THR A 69 -4.92 0.06 -5.44
C THR A 69 -6.18 0.57 -4.76
N THR A 70 -6.07 1.05 -3.52
CA THR A 70 -7.22 1.60 -2.77
C THR A 70 -7.66 2.93 -3.35
N SER A 71 -6.73 3.80 -3.73
CA SER A 71 -7.01 5.04 -4.48
C SER A 71 -7.66 4.73 -5.82
N ALA A 72 -7.12 3.75 -6.56
CA ALA A 72 -7.66 3.36 -7.87
C ALA A 72 -9.11 2.84 -7.81
N SER A 73 -9.49 2.17 -6.72
CA SER A 73 -10.87 1.69 -6.53
C SER A 73 -11.76 2.66 -5.73
N GLY A 74 -11.30 3.88 -5.43
CA GLY A 74 -12.08 4.90 -4.72
C GLY A 74 -12.16 4.77 -3.19
N ASN A 75 -11.33 3.93 -2.56
CA ASN A 75 -11.28 3.73 -1.11
C ASN A 75 -10.03 4.32 -0.43
N GLY A 76 -9.17 5.04 -1.16
CA GLY A 76 -7.87 5.54 -0.64
C GLY A 76 -7.96 6.51 0.54
N GLY A 77 -9.14 7.08 0.84
CA GLY A 77 -9.36 7.92 2.01
C GLY A 77 -9.84 7.18 3.26
N VAL A 78 -10.01 5.86 3.21
CA VAL A 78 -10.49 5.08 4.36
C VAL A 78 -9.29 4.65 5.20
N GLY A 79 -9.19 5.18 6.42
CA GLY A 79 -8.09 4.90 7.33
C GLY A 79 -8.02 3.44 7.76
N THR A 80 -6.83 2.86 7.62
CA THR A 80 -6.52 1.50 8.08
C THR A 80 -6.08 1.51 9.54
N TRP A 81 -5.56 2.63 10.06
CA TRP A 81 -5.15 2.80 11.44
C TRP A 81 -5.59 4.15 12.02
N PRO A 82 -5.89 4.27 13.32
CA PRO A 82 -6.12 3.20 14.28
C PRO A 82 -7.58 2.70 14.28
N THR A 83 -7.83 1.53 14.85
CA THR A 83 -9.18 0.95 15.01
C THR A 83 -10.02 1.62 16.10
N ASP A 84 -9.41 2.39 17.01
CA ASP A 84 -10.08 3.03 18.14
C ASP A 84 -10.78 4.37 17.79
N ILE A 85 -10.57 4.89 16.58
CA ILE A 85 -11.30 6.04 16.03
C ILE A 85 -12.04 5.66 14.73
N PRO A 86 -13.09 6.41 14.33
CA PRO A 86 -13.76 6.18 13.05
C PRO A 86 -12.79 6.17 11.88
N ALA A 87 -12.90 5.20 10.97
CA ALA A 87 -11.97 5.03 9.84
C ALA A 87 -11.80 6.30 8.97
N MET A 88 -12.83 7.16 8.88
CA MET A 88 -12.76 8.43 8.15
C MET A 88 -11.86 9.49 8.80
N LEU A 89 -11.47 9.27 10.06
CA LEU A 89 -10.53 10.10 10.81
C LEU A 89 -9.17 9.39 11.01
N GLY A 90 -9.06 8.14 10.57
CA GLY A 90 -7.83 7.36 10.60
C GLY A 90 -6.91 7.64 9.41
N ALA A 91 -5.66 7.21 9.54
CA ALA A 91 -4.67 7.29 8.49
C ALA A 91 -4.69 6.01 7.61
N PRO A 92 -4.76 6.14 6.28
CA PRO A 92 -4.55 5.03 5.36
C PRO A 92 -3.04 4.81 5.18
N ILE A 93 -2.46 3.95 6.03
CA ILE A 93 -1.00 3.68 6.05
C ILE A 93 -0.66 2.25 5.63
N ASP A 94 -1.66 1.37 5.58
CA ASP A 94 -1.52 0.03 5.01
C ASP A 94 -1.93 0.05 3.55
N HIS A 95 -1.04 -0.40 2.68
CA HIS A 95 -1.22 -0.32 1.24
C HIS A 95 -1.09 -1.68 0.56
N VAL A 96 -1.81 -1.81 -0.55
CA VAL A 96 -1.49 -2.77 -1.61
C VAL A 96 -1.24 -1.95 -2.87
N MET A 97 -0.06 -2.09 -3.43
CA MET A 97 0.43 -1.40 -4.61
C MET A 97 0.65 -2.44 -5.71
N ALA A 98 0.33 -2.11 -6.96
CA ALA A 98 0.55 -3.03 -8.08
C ALA A 98 1.04 -2.32 -9.34
N THR A 99 1.87 -2.99 -10.13
CA THR A 99 2.28 -2.52 -11.46
C THR A 99 1.12 -2.59 -12.46
N PRO A 100 1.22 -1.92 -13.63
CA PRO A 100 0.15 -1.90 -14.64
C PRO A 100 -0.28 -3.27 -15.20
N ASP A 101 0.49 -4.33 -14.95
CA ASP A 101 0.13 -5.72 -15.24
C ASP A 101 -1.14 -6.19 -14.51
N TRP A 102 -1.59 -5.42 -13.51
CA TRP A 102 -2.76 -5.72 -12.70
C TRP A 102 -3.81 -4.61 -12.80
N THR A 103 -5.04 -5.02 -13.04
CA THR A 103 -6.24 -4.19 -12.98
C THR A 103 -6.90 -4.39 -11.62
N VAL A 104 -7.24 -3.29 -10.93
CA VAL A 104 -7.93 -3.33 -9.65
C VAL A 104 -9.43 -3.42 -9.89
N SER A 105 -10.06 -4.54 -9.49
CA SER A 105 -11.51 -4.71 -9.61
C SER A 105 -12.27 -4.38 -8.32
N GLY A 106 -11.58 -4.29 -7.18
CA GLY A 106 -12.16 -3.77 -5.95
C GLY A 106 -11.20 -3.72 -4.78
N SER A 107 -11.57 -2.96 -3.74
CA SER A 107 -10.92 -3.03 -2.43
C SER A 107 -11.91 -2.77 -1.30
N ILE A 108 -11.57 -3.18 -0.09
CA ILE A 108 -12.33 -2.87 1.13
C ILE A 108 -11.40 -2.83 2.35
N VAL A 109 -11.55 -1.80 3.17
CA VAL A 109 -11.01 -1.74 4.53
C VAL A 109 -12.08 -2.31 5.49
N MET A 110 -11.74 -3.40 6.18
CA MET A 110 -12.69 -4.21 6.94
C MET A 110 -13.05 -3.61 8.31
N ARG A 111 -13.91 -2.59 8.31
CA ARG A 111 -14.40 -1.91 9.53
C ARG A 111 -15.20 -2.80 10.49
N THR A 112 -15.75 -3.91 10.01
CA THR A 112 -16.45 -4.89 10.85
C THR A 112 -15.50 -5.67 11.77
N LEU A 113 -14.20 -5.54 11.57
CA LEU A 113 -13.14 -6.21 12.33
C LEU A 113 -12.37 -5.27 13.26
N ASP A 114 -12.84 -4.05 13.50
CA ASP A 114 -12.18 -3.08 14.39
C ASP A 114 -11.96 -3.66 15.81
N GLY A 115 -12.86 -4.52 16.29
CA GLY A 115 -12.77 -5.19 17.60
C GLY A 115 -12.08 -6.57 17.58
N SER A 116 -11.39 -6.95 16.50
CA SER A 116 -10.83 -8.30 16.32
C SER A 116 -9.45 -8.52 16.98
N GLY A 117 -8.88 -7.49 17.61
CA GLY A 117 -7.62 -7.57 18.38
C GLY A 117 -6.40 -6.93 17.73
N SER A 118 -6.54 -6.38 16.52
CA SER A 118 -5.53 -5.55 15.85
C SER A 118 -5.88 -4.06 16.00
N ASP A 119 -4.87 -3.20 16.14
CA ASP A 119 -5.02 -1.74 16.06
C ASP A 119 -5.07 -1.23 14.61
N HIS A 120 -4.75 -2.08 13.63
CA HIS A 120 -4.98 -1.88 12.21
C HIS A 120 -6.20 -2.66 11.70
N ARG A 121 -6.89 -2.08 10.70
CA ARG A 121 -7.99 -2.70 9.96
C ARG A 121 -7.43 -3.52 8.79
N PRO A 122 -7.89 -4.78 8.59
CA PRO A 122 -7.51 -5.55 7.41
C PRO A 122 -7.93 -4.85 6.11
N LEU A 123 -7.00 -4.78 5.16
CA LEU A 123 -7.23 -4.31 3.80
C LEU A 123 -7.30 -5.52 2.86
N VAL A 124 -8.40 -5.63 2.10
CA VAL A 124 -8.56 -6.63 1.06
C VAL A 124 -8.64 -5.93 -0.30
N VAL A 125 -7.88 -6.43 -1.27
CA VAL A 125 -7.86 -5.92 -2.64
C VAL A 125 -8.04 -7.08 -3.60
N GLN A 126 -8.87 -6.87 -4.61
CA GLN A 126 -9.04 -7.80 -5.72
C GLN A 126 -8.32 -7.26 -6.95
N LEU A 127 -7.42 -8.09 -7.48
CA LEU A 127 -6.62 -7.81 -8.66
C LEU A 127 -6.91 -8.85 -9.74
N GLU A 128 -6.99 -8.37 -10.98
CA GLU A 128 -7.09 -9.18 -12.18
C GLU A 128 -5.88 -8.92 -13.06
N ARG A 129 -5.36 -9.95 -13.73
CA ARG A 129 -4.26 -9.73 -14.66
C ARG A 129 -4.79 -8.92 -15.84
N THR A 130 -4.15 -7.79 -16.13
CA THR A 130 -4.49 -6.97 -17.28
C THR A 130 -4.29 -7.79 -18.55
N ALA A 131 -5.33 -7.95 -19.37
CA ALA A 131 -5.18 -8.57 -20.68
C ALA A 131 -4.28 -7.69 -21.55
N GLY A 132 -3.28 -8.29 -22.19
CA GLY A 132 -2.44 -7.62 -23.19
C GLY A 132 -3.17 -7.34 -24.49
#